data_AF-A0A7X5UQQ8-F1
#
_entry.id   AF-A0A7X5UQQ8-F1
#
_cell.length_a   1.000
_cell.length_b   1.000
_cell.length_c   1.000
_cell.angle_alpha   90.00
_cell.angle_beta   90.00
_cell.angle_gamma   90.00
#
_symmetry.space_group_name_H-M   'P 1'
#
loop_
_entity.id
_entity.type
_entity.pdbx_description
1 polymer ?
#
loop_
_entity_poly.entity_id
_entity_poly.type
_entity_poly.pdbx_seq_one_letter_code
_entity_poly.pdbx_strand_id
1 'polypeptide(L)' 'MEKTTIYLPDDLKVAVKRAAQQRGMSEAEVIRESIRSTVGGTRPRPRGGLYAGAEPIARHADDLLAGFGER' A
#
# COMPACT_ATOMS: atom_id res chain seq x y z
N MET A 1 3.71 -14.46 -14.64
CA MET A 1 4.02 -13.05 -14.97
C MET A 1 2.89 -12.53 -15.83
N GLU A 2 2.35 -11.36 -15.50
CA GLU A 2 1.38 -10.65 -16.33
C GLU A 2 2.10 -9.54 -17.09
N LYS A 3 1.77 -9.36 -18.38
CA LYS A 3 2.37 -8.31 -19.19
C LYS A 3 1.69 -7.00 -18.87
N THR A 4 2.45 -6.06 -18.31
CA THR A 4 1.98 -4.71 -17.98
C THR A 4 2.73 -3.68 -18.82
N THR A 5 2.00 -2.77 -19.47
CA THR A 5 2.56 -1.64 -20.20
C THR A 5 2.20 -0.34 -19.49
N ILE A 6 3.20 0.50 -19.21
CA ILE A 6 3.03 1.80 -18.56
C ILE A 6 3.75 2.86 -19.37
N TYR A 7 3.23 4.09 -19.34
CA TYR A 7 3.97 5.25 -19.84
C TYR A 7 4.93 5.72 -18.75
N LEU A 8 6.19 5.93 -19.13
CA LEU A 8 7.18 6.58 -18.29
C LEU A 8 7.50 7.93 -18.92
N PRO A 9 7.38 9.04 -18.18
CA PRO A 9 7.95 10.31 -18.59
C PRO A 9 9.43 10.17 -18.96
N ASP A 10 9.91 10.99 -19.91
CA ASP A 10 11.26 10.87 -20.48
C ASP A 10 12.36 11.02 -19.42
N ASP A 11 12.17 11.93 -18.46
CA ASP A 11 13.08 12.13 -17.33
C ASP A 11 13.19 10.87 -16.46
N LEU A 12 12.07 10.20 -16.21
CA LEU A 12 12.04 8.96 -15.43
C LEU A 12 12.72 7.82 -16.20
N LYS A 13 12.54 7.74 -17.52
CA LYS A 13 13.25 6.77 -18.36
C LYS A 13 14.76 6.97 -18.32
N VAL A 14 15.23 8.23 -18.39
CA VAL A 14 16.65 8.57 -18.25
C VAL A 14 17.18 8.18 -16.87
N ALA A 15 16.42 8.43 -15.80
CA ALA A 15 16.79 8.05 -14.44
C ALA A 15 16.93 6.52 -14.29
N VAL A 16 15.98 5.73 -14.82
CA VAL A 16 16.04 4.26 -14.82
C VAL A 16 17.28 3.76 -15.55
N LYS A 17 17.59 4.31 -16.73
CA LYS A 17 18.79 3.94 -17.50
C LYS A 17 20.07 4.19 -16.73
N ARG A 18 20.20 5.35 -16.06
CA ARG A 18 21.37 5.68 -15.22
C ARG A 18 21.51 4.71 -14.06
N ALA A 19 20.41 4.41 -13.36
CA ALA A 19 20.41 3.47 -12.25
C ALA A 19 20.79 2.04 -12.70
N ALA A 20 20.30 1.60 -13.86
CA ALA A 20 20.63 0.31 -14.46
C ALA A 20 22.14 0.19 -14.74
N GLN A 21 22.73 1.22 -15.35
CA GLN A 21 24.18 1.27 -15.62
C GLN A 21 25.01 1.27 -14.34
N GLN A 22 24.64 2.09 -13.35
CA GLN A 22 25.36 2.18 -12.08
C GLN A 22 25.32 0.87 -11.28
N ARG A 23 24.21 0.12 -11.37
CA ARG A 23 24.00 -1.13 -10.63
C ARG A 23 24.42 -2.38 -11.41
N GLY A 24 24.76 -2.25 -12.69
CA GLY A 24 25.08 -3.40 -13.56
C GLY A 24 23.89 -4.34 -13.78
N MET A 25 22.65 -3.82 -13.78
CA MET A 25 21.42 -4.59 -13.92
C MET A 25 20.61 -4.13 -15.13
N SER A 26 19.64 -4.92 -15.57
CA SER A 26 18.70 -4.48 -16.60
C SER A 26 17.75 -3.39 -16.08
N GLU A 27 17.30 -2.49 -16.96
CA GLU A 27 16.27 -1.49 -16.61
C GLU A 27 14.99 -2.15 -16.06
N ALA A 28 14.62 -3.32 -16.60
CA ALA A 28 13.48 -4.08 -16.13
C ALA A 28 13.65 -4.60 -14.70
N GLU A 29 14.87 -4.96 -14.28
CA GLU A 29 15.16 -5.32 -12.88
C GLU A 29 15.08 -4.11 -11.96
N VAL A 30 15.63 -2.97 -12.38
CA VAL A 30 15.55 -1.72 -11.61
C VAL A 30 14.08 -1.34 -11.36
N ILE A 31 13.24 -1.42 -12.39
CA ILE A 31 11.80 -1.13 -12.28
C ILE A 31 11.13 -2.13 -11.33
N ARG A 32 11.37 -3.44 -11.49
CA ARG A 32 10.78 -4.49 -10.64
C ARG A 32 11.17 -4.33 -9.17
N GLU A 33 12.45 -4.05 -8.89
CA GLU A 33 12.96 -3.88 -7.53
C GLU A 33 12.37 -2.62 -6.87
N SER A 34 12.28 -1.53 -7.62
CA SER A 34 11.72 -0.25 -7.12
C SER A 34 10.22 -0.35 -6.85
N ILE A 35 9.48 -1.07 -7.70
CA ILE A 35 8.06 -1.38 -7.44
C ILE A 35 7.97 -2.26 -6.19
N ARG A 36 8.75 -3.33 -6.10
CA ARG A 36 8.74 -4.26 -4.96
C ARG A 36 9.09 -3.58 -3.64
N SER A 37 10.05 -2.67 -3.60
CA SER A 37 10.38 -1.96 -2.35
C SER A 37 9.20 -1.11 -1.84
N THR A 38 8.36 -0.62 -2.75
CA THR A 38 7.22 0.25 -2.41
C THR A 38 5.94 -0.53 -2.13
N VAL A 39 5.61 -1.51 -2.98
CA VAL A 39 4.32 -2.25 -2.93
C VAL A 39 4.47 -3.70 -2.48
N GLY A 40 5.70 -4.22 -2.43
CA GLY A 40 6.00 -5.60 -2.10
C GLY A 40 5.94 -5.91 -0.61
N GLY A 41 5.66 -4.91 0.24
CA GLY A 41 5.25 -5.17 1.60
C GLY A 41 3.99 -6.03 1.58
N THR A 42 4.04 -7.20 2.24
CA THR A 42 2.85 -7.99 2.50
C THR A 42 1.83 -7.08 3.17
N ARG A 43 0.58 -7.06 2.67
CA ARG A 43 -0.51 -6.33 3.34
C ARG A 43 -0.44 -6.66 4.83
N PRO A 44 -0.24 -5.66 5.71
CA PRO A 44 -0.06 -5.95 7.13
C PRO A 44 -1.31 -6.68 7.62
N ARG A 45 -1.08 -7.76 8.40
CA ARG A 45 -2.19 -8.48 9.00
C ARG A 45 -2.91 -7.53 9.97
N PRO A 46 -4.25 -7.42 9.90
CA PRO A 46 -4.97 -6.58 10.85
C PRO A 46 -4.73 -7.09 12.27
N ARG A 47 -4.55 -6.16 13.21
CA ARG A 47 -4.43 -6.47 14.65
C ARG A 47 -5.77 -6.20 15.32
N GLY A 48 -6.48 -7.27 15.69
CA GLY A 48 -7.67 -7.17 16.54
C GLY A 48 -7.30 -7.10 18.03
N GLY A 49 -8.30 -6.88 18.89
CA GLY A 49 -8.13 -6.93 20.34
C GLY A 49 -7.20 -5.85 20.90
N LEU A 50 -7.26 -4.64 20.35
CA LEU A 50 -6.40 -3.52 20.77
C LEU A 50 -6.68 -3.03 22.19
N TYR A 51 -7.89 -3.27 22.69
CA TYR A 51 -8.32 -2.94 24.05
C TYR A 51 -9.43 -3.90 24.48
N ALA A 52 -9.69 -3.94 25.79
CA ALA A 52 -10.85 -4.61 26.36
C ALA A 52 -11.90 -3.55 26.71
N GLY A 53 -13.12 -3.69 26.18
CA GLY A 53 -14.26 -2.86 26.56
C GLY A 53 -14.88 -3.33 27.87
N ALA A 54 -15.56 -2.43 28.57
CA ALA A 54 -16.32 -2.77 29.78
C ALA A 54 -17.63 -3.52 29.45
N GLU A 55 -18.23 -3.22 28.30
CA GLU A 55 -19.54 -3.74 27.88
C GLU A 55 -19.52 -4.20 26.41
N PRO A 56 -20.33 -5.22 26.04
CA PRO A 56 -20.38 -5.77 24.69
C PRO A 56 -21.25 -4.92 23.73
N ILE A 57 -20.81 -3.70 23.44
CA ILE A 57 -21.59 -2.71 22.66
C ILE A 57 -21.77 -3.06 21.17
N ALA A 58 -20.95 -3.96 20.63
CA ALA A 58 -20.90 -4.27 19.19
C ALA A 58 -22.22 -4.83 18.62
N ARG A 59 -23.11 -5.35 19.46
CA ARG A 59 -24.44 -5.86 19.07
C ARG A 59 -25.58 -4.85 19.26
N HIS A 60 -25.29 -3.70 19.86
CA HIS A 60 -26.26 -2.67 20.24
C HIS A 60 -25.95 -1.32 19.57
N ALA A 61 -25.27 -1.35 18.41
CA ALA A 61 -24.79 -0.15 17.75
C ALA A 61 -25.92 0.83 17.39
N ASP A 62 -27.06 0.32 16.91
CA ASP A 62 -28.18 1.15 16.47
C ASP A 62 -28.78 1.97 17.64
N ASP A 63 -28.94 1.34 18.81
CA ASP A 63 -29.47 2.01 20.01
C ASP A 63 -28.48 3.04 20.55
N LEU A 64 -27.18 2.68 20.58
CA LEU A 64 -26.11 3.53 21.13
C LEU A 64 -25.74 4.71 20.22
N LEU A 65 -26.14 4.67 18.95
CA LEU A 65 -25.95 5.76 18.00
C LEU A 65 -27.10 6.78 17.99
N ALA A 66 -28.11 6.62 18.85
CA ALA A 66 -29.18 7.61 18.99
C ALA A 66 -28.61 9.00 19.33
N GLY A 67 -29.03 10.03 18.59
CA GLY A 67 -28.52 11.40 18.73
C GLY A 67 -27.15 11.66 18.11
N PHE A 68 -26.53 10.67 17.46
CA PHE A 68 -25.27 10.86 16.74
C PHE A 68 -25.44 11.80 15.53
N GLY A 69 -24.82 12.98 15.60
CA GLY A 69 -24.84 13.97 14.50
C GLY A 69 -25.96 15.00 14.59
N GLU A 70 -26.76 14.99 15.65
CA GLU A 70 -27.71 16.07 15.95
C GLU A 70 -26.97 17.27 16.58
N ARG A 71 -27.49 18.48 16.33
CA ARG A 71 -26.75 19.75 16.44
C ARG A 71 -27.13 20.56 17.67
#